data_AF-A0AAW3ZMV3-F1
#
_entry.id   AF-A0AAW3ZMV3-F1
#
_cell.length_a   1.000
_cell.length_b   1.000
_cell.length_c   1.000
_cell.angle_alpha   90.00
_cell.angle_beta   90.00
_cell.angle_gamma   90.00
#
_symmetry.space_group_name_H-M   'P 1'
#
loop_
_entity.id
_entity.type
_entity.pdbx_description
1 polymer ?
#
loop_
_entity_poly.entity_id
_entity_poly.type
_entity_poly.pdbx_seq_one_letter_code
_entity_poly.pdbx_strand_id
1 'polypeptide(L)'
;MKAFDLTTALAAVLLASGCQESASETAKDVAEAQDKAAQNVVTARQDATKKLNEADTDLASAERAYGKAEAGARKELNSAEAVVMVKAAEADFDVASTALEGRYQVAVQKCDALQQVEAKACRSAATMAHATELSVATARRDAALVAAEHHKQ
;
A
#
# COMPACT_ATOMS: atom_id res chain seq x y z
N MET A 1 15.39 38.07 -25.77
CA MET A 1 15.03 36.86 -24.99
C MET A 1 15.52 35.67 -25.79
N LYS A 2 16.57 34.98 -25.31
CA LYS A 2 17.29 33.94 -26.06
C LYS A 2 16.60 32.59 -25.82
N ALA A 3 16.21 31.96 -26.91
CA ALA A 3 15.72 30.59 -26.97
C ALA A 3 16.81 29.62 -26.49
N PHE A 4 16.42 28.64 -25.68
CA PHE A 4 17.24 27.47 -25.35
C PHE A 4 16.63 26.27 -26.07
N ASP A 5 17.08 26.06 -27.29
CA ASP A 5 16.96 24.77 -27.99
C ASP A 5 17.80 23.74 -27.21
N LEU A 6 17.15 22.68 -26.72
CA LEU A 6 17.83 21.51 -26.16
C LEU A 6 17.35 20.23 -26.88
N THR A 7 17.65 20.17 -28.17
CA THR A 7 17.75 18.92 -28.94
C THR A 7 19.14 18.32 -28.77
N THR A 8 19.27 17.18 -28.07
CA THR A 8 20.30 16.12 -28.22
C THR A 8 20.23 15.21 -26.98
N ALA A 9 20.34 13.89 -27.01
CA ALA A 9 20.49 12.92 -28.08
C ALA A 9 20.00 11.57 -27.52
N LEU A 10 19.28 10.81 -28.34
CA LEU A 10 18.93 9.42 -28.13
C LEU A 10 20.22 8.58 -28.24
N ALA A 11 20.89 8.30 -27.12
CA ALA A 11 22.04 7.40 -27.09
C ALA A 11 21.57 5.95 -26.99
N ALA A 12 21.23 5.38 -28.14
CA ALA A 12 21.14 3.93 -28.31
C ALA A 12 22.56 3.35 -28.33
N VAL A 13 23.04 2.84 -27.20
CA VAL A 13 24.23 1.98 -27.15
C VAL A 13 23.92 0.80 -26.24
N LEU A 14 23.92 -0.41 -26.80
CA LEU A 14 24.80 -1.52 -26.41
C LEU A 14 24.22 -2.86 -26.89
N LEU A 15 24.79 -3.37 -27.98
CA LEU A 15 24.84 -4.80 -28.29
C LEU A 15 26.17 -5.33 -27.72
N ALA A 16 26.14 -6.19 -26.70
CA ALA A 16 27.04 -7.34 -26.50
C ALA A 16 26.88 -8.01 -25.12
N SER A 17 26.17 -9.14 -25.14
CA SER A 17 26.48 -10.40 -24.46
C SER A 17 26.86 -10.40 -22.96
N GLY A 18 25.83 -10.41 -22.14
CA GLY A 18 25.77 -11.19 -20.91
C GLY A 18 24.31 -11.29 -20.51
N CYS A 19 23.62 -12.38 -20.86
CA CYS A 19 22.17 -12.64 -20.73
C CYS A 19 21.38 -11.51 -20.05
N GLN A 20 21.16 -10.43 -20.80
CA GLN A 20 20.34 -9.31 -20.38
C GLN A 20 19.07 -9.44 -21.20
N GLU A 21 17.93 -9.50 -20.53
CA GLU A 21 16.63 -9.58 -21.20
C GLU A 21 16.51 -8.45 -22.22
N SER A 22 15.83 -8.75 -23.34
CA SER A 22 15.65 -7.73 -24.36
C SER A 22 14.80 -6.58 -23.80
N ALA A 23 14.97 -5.37 -24.31
CA ALA A 23 14.13 -4.23 -23.90
C ALA A 23 12.63 -4.51 -24.02
N SER A 24 12.23 -5.42 -24.93
CA SER A 24 10.85 -5.89 -25.07
C SER A 24 10.39 -6.79 -23.92
N GLU A 25 11.26 -7.67 -23.41
CA GLU A 25 10.95 -8.55 -22.27
C GLU A 25 10.82 -7.70 -21.00
N THR A 26 11.79 -6.82 -20.73
CA THR A 26 11.72 -5.90 -19.59
C THR A 26 10.47 -5.01 -19.61
N ALA A 27 10.08 -4.51 -20.79
CA ALA A 27 8.86 -3.72 -20.92
C ALA A 27 7.61 -4.54 -20.57
N LYS A 28 7.59 -5.82 -20.94
CA LYS A 28 6.52 -6.76 -20.61
C LYS A 28 6.49 -7.06 -19.12
N ASP A 29 7.63 -7.28 -18.47
CA ASP A 29 7.69 -7.56 -17.03
C ASP A 29 7.24 -6.36 -16.20
N VAL A 30 7.62 -5.14 -16.61
CA VAL A 30 7.12 -3.92 -15.97
C VAL A 30 5.62 -3.78 -16.16
N ALA A 31 5.08 -4.10 -17.33
CA ALA A 31 3.63 -4.06 -17.58
C ALA A 31 2.88 -5.11 -16.74
N GLU A 32 3.39 -6.33 -16.63
CA GLU A 32 2.82 -7.39 -15.81
C GLU A 32 2.88 -7.04 -14.31
N ALA A 33 3.99 -6.45 -13.85
CA ALA A 33 4.11 -5.97 -12.48
C ALA A 33 3.11 -4.84 -12.17
N GLN A 34 2.86 -3.94 -13.13
CA GLN A 34 1.84 -2.90 -12.98
C GLN A 34 0.43 -3.48 -12.92
N ASP A 35 0.12 -4.45 -13.78
CA ASP A 35 -1.19 -5.10 -13.79
C ASP A 35 -1.44 -5.88 -12.48
N LYS A 36 -0.46 -6.68 -12.04
CA LYS A 36 -0.51 -7.38 -10.74
C LYS A 36 -0.65 -6.43 -9.56
N ALA A 37 0.09 -5.32 -9.56
CA ALA A 37 -0.02 -4.30 -8.52
C ALA A 37 -1.43 -3.69 -8.48
N ALA A 38 -2.02 -3.39 -9.64
CA ALA A 38 -3.37 -2.87 -9.74
C ALA A 38 -4.42 -3.89 -9.23
N GLN A 39 -4.30 -5.15 -9.64
CA GLN A 39 -5.18 -6.24 -9.18
C GLN A 39 -5.09 -6.42 -7.66
N ASN A 40 -3.88 -6.45 -7.10
CA ASN A 40 -3.68 -6.61 -5.66
C ASN A 40 -4.31 -5.46 -4.86
N VAL A 41 -4.21 -4.21 -5.34
CA VAL A 41 -4.87 -3.05 -4.70
C VAL A 41 -6.39 -3.17 -4.78
N VAL A 42 -6.95 -3.66 -5.89
CA VAL A 42 -8.40 -3.89 -5.99
C VAL A 42 -8.85 -4.96 -5.01
N THR A 43 -8.15 -6.09 -4.92
CA THR A 43 -8.45 -7.15 -3.94
C THR A 43 -8.34 -6.64 -2.51
N ALA A 44 -7.27 -5.92 -2.18
CA ALA A 44 -7.10 -5.34 -0.84
C ALA A 44 -8.24 -4.37 -0.48
N ARG A 45 -8.74 -3.58 -1.44
CA ARG A 45 -9.91 -2.70 -1.23
C ARG A 45 -11.20 -3.49 -1.03
N GLN A 46 -11.40 -4.60 -1.75
CA GLN A 46 -12.56 -5.47 -1.56
C GLN A 46 -12.53 -6.12 -0.17
N ASP A 47 -11.38 -6.64 0.25
CA ASP A 47 -11.19 -7.23 1.58
C ASP A 47 -11.37 -6.19 2.69
N ALA A 48 -10.81 -4.99 2.52
CA ALA A 48 -11.03 -3.84 3.41
C ALA A 48 -12.53 -3.51 3.54
N THR A 49 -13.24 -3.43 2.43
CA THR A 49 -14.69 -3.16 2.42
C THR A 49 -15.47 -4.25 3.16
N LYS A 50 -15.08 -5.52 2.97
CA LYS A 50 -15.70 -6.65 3.68
C LYS A 50 -15.49 -6.54 5.20
N LYS A 51 -14.27 -6.25 5.65
CA LYS A 51 -13.95 -6.05 7.07
C LYS A 51 -14.77 -4.91 7.68
N LEU A 52 -14.93 -3.80 6.97
CA LEU A 52 -15.74 -2.66 7.40
C LEU A 52 -17.24 -3.02 7.50
N ASN A 53 -17.79 -3.71 6.50
CA ASN A 53 -19.21 -4.12 6.53
C ASN A 53 -19.51 -5.09 7.70
N GLU A 54 -18.57 -6.00 8.00
CA GLU A 54 -18.68 -6.87 9.18
C GLU A 54 -18.66 -6.04 10.47
N ALA A 55 -17.78 -5.03 10.55
CA ALA A 55 -17.70 -4.12 11.69
C ALA A 55 -18.98 -3.29 11.88
N ASP A 56 -19.55 -2.75 10.79
CA ASP A 56 -20.79 -1.96 10.83
C ASP A 56 -21.98 -2.81 11.28
N THR A 57 -21.99 -4.09 10.91
CA THR A 57 -23.00 -5.05 11.38
C THR A 57 -22.89 -5.27 12.89
N ASP A 58 -21.66 -5.41 13.40
CA ASP A 58 -21.38 -5.54 14.83
C ASP A 58 -21.85 -4.28 15.60
N LEU A 59 -21.54 -3.08 15.08
CA LEU A 59 -21.94 -1.81 15.66
C LEU A 59 -23.47 -1.64 15.67
N ALA A 60 -24.15 -1.88 14.55
CA ALA A 60 -25.60 -1.78 14.47
C ALA A 60 -26.31 -2.77 15.42
N SER A 61 -25.71 -3.93 15.69
CA SER A 61 -26.21 -4.87 16.69
C SER A 61 -26.07 -4.30 18.10
N ALA A 62 -24.91 -3.72 18.43
CA ALA A 62 -24.65 -3.07 19.71
C ALA A 62 -25.56 -1.86 19.97
N GLU A 63 -25.81 -1.01 18.97
CA GLU A 63 -26.75 0.12 19.07
C GLU A 63 -28.18 -0.34 19.37
N ARG A 64 -28.64 -1.43 18.75
CA ARG A 64 -29.98 -1.99 19.02
C ARG A 64 -30.08 -2.59 20.43
N ALA A 65 -28.99 -3.14 20.95
CA ALA A 65 -28.91 -3.58 22.35
C ALA A 65 -28.91 -2.37 23.29
N TYR A 66 -28.21 -1.29 22.92
CA TYR A 66 -28.14 -0.05 23.69
C TYR A 66 -29.51 0.60 23.88
N GLY A 67 -30.30 0.72 22.81
CA GLY A 67 -31.66 1.25 22.88
C GLY A 67 -32.63 0.46 23.78
N LYS A 68 -32.22 -0.70 24.29
CA LYS A 68 -33.03 -1.60 25.12
C LYS A 68 -32.57 -1.71 26.58
N ALA A 69 -31.43 -1.14 27.02
CA ALA A 69 -30.88 -1.38 28.37
C ALA A 69 -30.17 -0.17 29.04
N GLU A 70 -30.26 -0.04 30.38
CA GLU A 70 -29.54 0.95 31.20
C GLU A 70 -28.07 0.55 31.52
N ALA A 71 -27.22 1.58 31.71
CA ALA A 71 -25.81 1.61 32.19
C ALA A 71 -24.77 0.65 31.59
N GLY A 72 -25.02 -0.67 31.49
CA GLY A 72 -24.10 -1.65 30.89
C GLY A 72 -23.98 -1.52 29.37
N ALA A 73 -25.06 -1.07 28.74
CA ALA A 73 -25.18 -0.82 27.31
C ALA A 73 -24.12 0.14 26.75
N ARG A 74 -23.74 1.18 27.52
CA ARG A 74 -22.77 2.19 27.04
C ARG A 74 -21.37 1.61 26.84
N LYS A 75 -20.98 0.68 27.70
CA LYS A 75 -19.68 0.00 27.61
C LYS A 75 -19.64 -0.93 26.40
N GLU A 76 -20.74 -1.63 26.10
CA GLU A 76 -20.85 -2.47 24.91
C GLU A 76 -20.80 -1.63 23.62
N LEU A 77 -21.47 -0.48 23.60
CA LEU A 77 -21.42 0.46 22.46
C LEU A 77 -20.00 0.99 22.23
N ASN A 78 -19.35 1.52 23.26
CA ASN A 78 -17.95 1.99 23.17
C ASN A 78 -17.00 0.88 22.69
N SER A 79 -17.21 -0.36 23.17
CA SER A 79 -16.42 -1.51 22.73
C SER A 79 -16.67 -1.85 21.26
N ALA A 80 -17.91 -1.78 20.77
CA ALA A 80 -18.24 -2.03 19.37
C ALA A 80 -17.65 -0.94 18.46
N GLU A 81 -17.77 0.34 18.85
CA GLU A 81 -17.15 1.47 18.15
C GLU A 81 -15.62 1.30 18.07
N ALA A 82 -14.97 0.88 19.16
CA ALA A 82 -13.54 0.58 19.16
C ALA A 82 -13.17 -0.58 18.22
N VAL A 83 -14.01 -1.62 18.11
CA VAL A 83 -13.80 -2.71 17.15
C VAL A 83 -13.88 -2.19 15.71
N VAL A 84 -14.82 -1.31 15.40
CA VAL A 84 -14.92 -0.64 14.09
C VAL A 84 -13.64 0.15 13.80
N MET A 85 -13.17 0.94 14.76
CA MET A 85 -11.93 1.72 14.60
C MET A 85 -10.71 0.82 14.35
N VAL A 86 -10.57 -0.30 15.07
CA VAL A 86 -9.49 -1.27 14.85
C VAL A 86 -9.57 -1.87 13.44
N LYS A 87 -10.73 -2.39 13.04
CA LYS A 87 -10.92 -3.00 11.71
C LYS A 87 -10.68 -2.00 10.59
N ALA A 88 -11.08 -0.74 10.77
CA ALA A 88 -10.80 0.34 9.82
C ALA A 88 -9.30 0.64 9.70
N ALA A 89 -8.60 0.76 10.83
CA ALA A 89 -7.16 1.00 10.85
C ALA A 89 -6.37 -0.13 10.16
N GLU A 90 -6.75 -1.38 10.40
CA GLU A 90 -6.15 -2.55 9.75
C GLU A 90 -6.45 -2.56 8.24
N ALA A 91 -7.69 -2.31 7.85
CA ALA A 91 -8.11 -2.26 6.45
C ALA A 91 -7.35 -1.17 5.66
N ASP A 92 -7.20 0.02 6.24
CA ASP A 92 -6.44 1.12 5.64
C ASP A 92 -4.95 0.76 5.50
N PHE A 93 -4.37 0.11 6.51
CA PHE A 93 -3.00 -0.38 6.46
C PHE A 93 -2.78 -1.45 5.40
N ASP A 94 -3.70 -2.41 5.27
CA ASP A 94 -3.63 -3.48 4.26
C ASP A 94 -3.64 -2.90 2.84
N VAL A 95 -4.54 -1.94 2.58
CA VAL A 95 -4.59 -1.26 1.27
C VAL A 95 -3.31 -0.45 1.02
N ALA A 96 -2.83 0.29 2.02
CA ALA A 96 -1.63 1.11 1.88
C ALA A 96 -0.38 0.24 1.65
N SER A 97 -0.16 -0.80 2.46
CA SER A 97 0.98 -1.72 2.34
C SER A 97 0.97 -2.49 1.03
N THR A 98 -0.21 -2.90 0.54
CA THR A 98 -0.33 -3.56 -0.77
C THR A 98 0.02 -2.62 -1.93
N ALA A 99 -0.45 -1.37 -1.87
CA ALA A 99 -0.11 -0.36 -2.89
C ALA A 99 1.38 0.00 -2.86
N LEU A 100 1.98 0.02 -1.66
CA LEU A 100 3.42 0.22 -1.46
C LEU A 100 4.25 -0.89 -2.08
N GLU A 101 3.90 -2.14 -1.80
CA GLU A 101 4.57 -3.32 -2.35
C GLU A 101 4.46 -3.36 -3.88
N GLY A 102 3.28 -3.06 -4.44
CA GLY A 102 3.12 -2.97 -5.89
C GLY A 102 4.04 -1.92 -6.56
N ARG A 103 4.15 -0.73 -5.96
CA ARG A 103 5.09 0.30 -6.43
C ARG A 103 6.55 -0.13 -6.29
N TYR A 104 6.89 -0.80 -5.20
CA TYR A 104 8.22 -1.34 -4.97
C TYR A 104 8.60 -2.39 -6.03
N GLN A 105 7.72 -3.35 -6.32
CA GLN A 105 7.95 -4.37 -7.34
C GLN A 105 8.17 -3.75 -8.73
N VAL A 106 7.33 -2.79 -9.12
CA VAL A 106 7.51 -2.07 -10.40
C VAL A 106 8.85 -1.31 -10.41
N ALA A 107 9.26 -0.71 -9.30
CA ALA A 107 10.55 -0.03 -9.20
C ALA A 107 11.72 -1.01 -9.33
N VAL A 108 11.65 -2.19 -8.69
CA VAL A 108 12.66 -3.24 -8.80
C VAL A 108 12.78 -3.73 -10.24
N GLN A 109 11.66 -4.02 -10.91
CA GLN A 109 11.67 -4.44 -12.32
C GLN A 109 12.31 -3.39 -13.25
N LYS A 110 12.07 -2.09 -12.98
CA LYS A 110 12.75 -1.01 -13.70
C LYS A 110 14.25 -0.96 -13.40
N CYS A 111 14.67 -1.24 -12.16
CA CYS A 111 16.08 -1.30 -11.79
C CYS A 111 16.80 -2.48 -12.45
N ASP A 112 16.11 -3.58 -12.72
CA ASP A 112 16.66 -4.77 -13.36
C ASP A 112 17.04 -4.51 -14.84
N ALA A 113 16.46 -3.47 -15.44
CA ALA A 113 16.85 -2.97 -16.77
C ALA A 113 18.24 -2.31 -16.80
N LEU A 114 18.77 -1.87 -15.65
CA LEU A 114 20.04 -1.13 -15.55
C LEU A 114 21.25 -2.07 -15.53
N GLN A 115 22.45 -1.53 -15.80
CA GLN A 115 23.67 -2.34 -15.78
C GLN A 115 24.29 -2.40 -14.38
N GLN A 116 24.74 -3.60 -13.99
CA GLN A 116 25.62 -3.90 -12.84
C GLN A 116 25.44 -2.99 -11.60
N VAL A 117 26.32 -2.00 -11.44
CA VAL A 117 26.42 -1.14 -10.27
C VAL A 117 25.23 -0.17 -10.14
N GLU A 118 24.67 0.27 -11.27
CA GLU A 118 23.50 1.15 -11.32
C GLU A 118 22.25 0.40 -10.87
N ALA A 119 22.10 -0.86 -11.28
CA ALA A 119 21.00 -1.73 -10.84
C ALA A 119 21.04 -1.93 -9.31
N LYS A 120 22.23 -2.15 -8.73
CA LYS A 120 22.38 -2.29 -7.27
C LYS A 120 22.02 -1.01 -6.52
N ALA A 121 22.53 0.15 -6.97
CA ALA A 121 22.21 1.43 -6.37
C ALA A 121 20.70 1.75 -6.47
N CYS A 122 20.10 1.48 -7.63
CA CYS A 122 18.66 1.63 -7.86
C CYS A 122 17.82 0.76 -6.93
N ARG A 123 18.11 -0.55 -6.82
CA ARG A 123 17.41 -1.46 -5.90
C ARG A 123 17.56 -1.03 -4.44
N SER A 124 18.75 -0.58 -4.05
CA SER A 124 18.99 -0.06 -2.70
C SER A 124 18.11 1.17 -2.41
N ALA A 125 18.00 2.10 -3.36
CA ALA A 125 17.14 3.27 -3.23
C ALA A 125 15.65 2.89 -3.18
N ALA A 126 15.20 1.95 -4.03
CA ALA A 126 13.82 1.47 -4.03
C ALA A 126 13.45 0.79 -2.69
N THR A 127 14.34 -0.03 -2.13
CA THR A 127 14.15 -0.68 -0.83
C THR A 127 14.08 0.33 0.30
N MET A 128 14.96 1.34 0.31
CA MET A 128 14.94 2.43 1.30
C MET A 128 13.63 3.22 1.24
N ALA A 129 13.15 3.55 0.03
CA ALA A 129 11.89 4.25 -0.18
C ALA A 129 10.71 3.41 0.34
N HIS A 130 10.65 2.12 -0.04
CA HIS A 130 9.62 1.20 0.42
C HIS A 130 9.60 1.08 1.95
N ALA A 131 10.76 0.87 2.59
CA ALA A 131 10.86 0.76 4.04
C ALA A 131 10.42 2.05 4.76
N THR A 132 10.80 3.22 4.23
CA THR A 132 10.40 4.52 4.77
C THR A 132 8.89 4.69 4.71
N GLU A 133 8.27 4.48 3.55
CA GLU A 133 6.83 4.64 3.39
C GLU A 133 6.03 3.59 4.19
N LEU A 134 6.51 2.34 4.27
CA LEU A 134 5.90 1.28 5.08
C LEU A 134 5.95 1.61 6.58
N SER A 135 7.04 2.20 7.07
CA SER A 135 7.14 2.66 8.47
C SER A 135 6.12 3.76 8.78
N VAL A 136 5.87 4.68 7.84
CA VAL A 136 4.84 5.72 8.00
C VAL A 136 3.44 5.11 8.03
N ALA A 137 3.15 4.15 7.14
CA ALA A 137 1.88 3.42 7.16
C ALA A 137 1.67 2.67 8.49
N THR A 138 2.72 2.03 8.98
CA THR A 138 2.72 1.32 10.28
C THR A 138 2.44 2.29 11.43
N ALA A 139 3.14 3.42 11.49
CA ALA A 139 2.94 4.42 12.53
C ALA A 139 1.51 5.00 12.54
N ARG A 140 0.89 5.18 11.36
CA ARG A 140 -0.50 5.62 11.25
C ARG A 140 -1.48 4.57 11.77
N ARG A 141 -1.30 3.30 11.39
CA ARG A 141 -2.09 2.19 11.92
C ARG A 141 -1.99 2.15 13.44
N ASP A 142 -0.77 2.16 13.97
CA ASP A 142 -0.54 2.04 15.41
C ASP A 142 -1.15 3.21 16.18
N ALA A 143 -1.05 4.44 15.66
CA ALA A 143 -1.72 5.60 16.24
C ALA A 143 -3.26 5.44 16.26
N ALA A 144 -3.85 4.89 15.20
CA ALA A 144 -5.29 4.63 15.13
C ALA A 144 -5.70 3.50 16.09
N LEU A 145 -4.88 2.46 16.25
CA LEU A 145 -5.12 1.38 17.22
C LEU A 145 -5.10 1.90 18.67
N VAL A 146 -4.14 2.77 19.01
CA VAL A 146 -4.10 3.43 20.33
C VAL A 146 -5.34 4.29 20.56
N ALA A 147 -5.77 5.05 19.55
CA ALA A 147 -7.01 5.83 19.64
C ALA A 147 -8.25 4.95 19.87
N ALA A 148 -8.34 3.81 19.18
CA ALA A 148 -9.42 2.83 19.39
C ALA A 148 -9.40 2.23 20.80
N GLU A 149 -8.21 2.01 21.37
CA GLU A 149 -8.06 1.46 22.71
C GLU A 149 -8.48 2.45 23.80
N HIS A 150 -8.20 3.74 23.61
CA HIS A 150 -8.73 4.80 24.47
C HIS A 150 -10.25 4.92 24.39
N HIS A 151 -10.86 4.60 23.24
CA HIS A 151 -12.31 4.63 23.04
C HIS A 151 -13.06 3.55 23.84
N LYS A 152 -12.37 2.51 24.31
CA LYS A 152 -12.94 1.45 25.15
C LYS A 152 -13.10 1.82 26.64
N GLN A 153 -12.47 2.91 27.08
CA GLN A 153 -12.44 3.35 28.48
C GLN A 153 -13.72 4.12 28.86
#